data_AF-A0A535L951-F1
#
_entry.id   AF-A0A535L951-F1
#
_cell.length_a   1.000
_cell.length_b   1.000
_cell.length_c   1.000
_cell.angle_alpha   90.00
_cell.angle_beta   90.00
_cell.angle_gamma   90.00
#
_symmetry.space_group_name_H-M   'P 1'
#
loop_
_entity.id
_entity.type
_entity.pdbx_description
1 polymer ?
#
loop_
_entity_poly.entity_id
_entity_poly.type
_entity_poly.pdbx_seq_one_letter_code
_entity_poly.pdbx_strand_id
1 'polypeptide(L)'
;MQLQTDEQKQEAVTSHLVLFPHNQQARPDASLLIDLSGAIHASQRIEIDYRSLHNEVTHRKVEPYGITGWKGHWYLGGYCCLRQDYRSFRLDRIQQVQILSETFEKAENFDFEAYVKEQYNAGSIHMEVEFQAEMSTVQQKIPTLYGTLTETPTGVLLQEQYDDVESMARYLMSLNLPFVIHHPPELREALLRLGERMVQLATAQ
;
A
#
# COMPACT_ATOMS: atom_id res chain seq x y z
N MET A 1 16.05 36.71 21.58
CA MET A 1 15.07 37.24 20.62
C MET A 1 15.18 36.44 19.31
N GLN A 2 14.82 35.15 19.35
CA GLN A 2 14.98 34.21 18.21
C GLN A 2 14.00 33.02 18.26
N LEU A 3 13.07 33.00 19.23
CA LEU A 3 12.16 31.88 19.47
C LEU A 3 10.73 32.10 18.92
N GLN A 4 10.43 33.28 18.37
CA GLN A 4 9.08 33.61 17.87
C GLN A 4 8.87 33.36 16.38
N THR A 5 9.92 32.99 15.62
CA THR A 5 9.86 32.86 14.15
C THR A 5 9.54 31.46 13.65
N ASP A 6 9.64 30.41 14.47
CA ASP A 6 9.38 29.03 14.05
C ASP A 6 7.92 28.61 14.27
N GLU A 7 7.30 29.07 15.35
CA GLU A 7 5.89 28.79 15.67
C GLU A 7 4.93 29.35 14.60
N GLN A 8 5.20 30.58 14.12
CA GLN A 8 4.43 31.21 13.04
C GLN A 8 4.67 30.57 11.66
N LYS A 9 5.84 29.96 11.43
CA LYS A 9 6.09 29.16 10.22
C LYS A 9 5.37 27.82 10.29
N GLN A 10 5.23 27.24 11.48
CA GLN A 10 4.57 25.96 11.70
C GLN A 10 3.04 26.06 11.53
N GLU A 11 2.42 27.15 11.99
CA GLU A 11 0.98 27.43 11.75
C GLU A 11 0.68 27.66 10.26
N ALA A 12 1.57 28.32 9.52
CA ALA A 12 1.39 28.53 8.08
C ALA A 12 1.42 27.22 7.28
N VAL A 13 2.28 26.27 7.68
CA VAL A 13 2.36 24.93 7.08
C VAL A 13 1.12 24.10 7.41
N THR A 14 0.57 24.24 8.62
CA THR A 14 -0.59 23.47 9.10
C THR A 14 -1.91 23.86 8.43
N SER A 15 -2.04 25.09 7.95
CA SER A 15 -3.27 25.58 7.29
C SER A 15 -3.43 25.12 5.82
N HIS A 16 -2.37 24.63 5.18
CA HIS A 16 -2.38 24.21 3.77
C HIS A 16 -1.95 22.76 3.54
N LEU A 17 -1.44 22.06 4.56
CA LEU A 17 -1.18 20.63 4.47
C LEU A 17 -2.39 19.82 4.96
N VAL A 18 -3.14 19.31 3.99
CA VAL A 18 -3.96 18.12 4.23
C VAL A 18 -2.98 16.94 4.33
N LEU A 19 -2.65 16.56 5.56
CA LEU A 19 -1.91 15.32 5.83
C LEU A 19 -2.86 14.15 5.58
N PHE A 20 -2.72 13.50 4.43
CA PHE A 20 -3.45 12.28 4.09
C PHE A 20 -2.89 11.10 4.91
N PRO A 21 -3.69 10.44 5.78
CA PRO A 21 -3.25 9.25 6.51
C PRO A 21 -3.12 8.00 5.63
N HIS A 22 -3.43 8.12 4.33
CA HIS A 22 -3.31 7.03 3.39
C HIS A 22 -2.30 7.41 2.31
N ASN A 23 -1.16 6.73 2.32
CA ASN A 23 -0.17 6.69 1.26
C ASN A 23 1.02 7.67 1.27
N GLN A 24 1.42 8.24 2.42
CA GLN A 24 2.82 8.68 2.56
C GLN A 24 3.82 7.49 2.55
N GLN A 25 3.32 6.25 2.67
CA GLN A 25 4.12 5.01 2.62
C GLN A 25 4.23 4.38 1.21
N ALA A 26 3.61 4.93 0.16
CA ALA A 26 3.75 4.35 -1.19
C ALA A 26 5.16 4.50 -1.75
N ARG A 27 5.94 5.47 -1.29
CA ARG A 27 7.34 5.58 -1.69
C ARG A 27 8.19 4.88 -0.63
N PRO A 28 8.83 3.74 -0.98
CA PRO A 28 9.81 3.14 -0.09
C PRO A 28 10.90 4.16 0.23
N ASP A 29 11.46 4.08 1.44
CA ASP A 29 12.61 4.89 1.81
C ASP A 29 13.72 4.71 0.74
N ALA A 30 14.35 5.81 0.36
CA ALA A 30 15.45 5.80 -0.59
C ALA A 30 16.59 4.88 -0.10
N SER A 31 16.83 4.83 1.22
CA SER A 31 17.79 3.91 1.83
C SER A 31 17.47 2.45 1.51
N LEU A 32 16.23 2.03 1.75
CA LEU A 32 15.74 0.69 1.45
C LEU A 32 15.87 0.34 -0.03
N LEU A 33 15.55 1.26 -0.93
CA LEU A 33 15.71 1.05 -2.37
C LEU A 33 17.18 0.85 -2.75
N ILE A 34 18.09 1.65 -2.19
CA ILE A 34 19.53 1.54 -2.44
C ILE A 34 20.04 0.19 -1.94
N ASP A 35 19.69 -0.21 -0.71
CA ASP A 35 20.15 -1.46 -0.11
C ASP A 35 19.66 -2.67 -0.91
N LEU A 36 18.37 -2.71 -1.27
CA LEU A 36 17.81 -3.78 -2.08
C LEU A 36 18.40 -3.81 -3.48
N SER A 37 18.61 -2.66 -4.12
CA SER A 37 19.24 -2.58 -5.44
C SER A 37 20.68 -3.11 -5.41
N GLY A 38 21.43 -2.79 -4.34
CA GLY A 38 22.76 -3.32 -4.11
C GLY A 38 22.77 -4.84 -3.97
N ALA A 39 21.86 -5.39 -3.16
CA ALA A 39 21.72 -6.84 -2.98
C ALA A 39 21.30 -7.56 -4.26
N ILE A 40 20.37 -6.99 -5.04
CA ILE A 40 19.98 -7.50 -6.34
C ILE A 40 21.18 -7.51 -7.30
N HIS A 41 21.94 -6.42 -7.37
CA HIS A 41 23.10 -6.33 -8.25
C HIS A 41 24.17 -7.36 -7.87
N ALA A 42 24.45 -7.52 -6.57
CA ALA A 42 25.42 -8.47 -6.05
C ALA A 42 24.91 -9.93 -5.99
N SER A 43 23.65 -10.17 -6.37
CA SER A 43 22.96 -11.47 -6.25
C SER A 43 23.09 -12.05 -4.82
N GLN A 44 22.90 -11.19 -3.82
CA GLN A 44 22.92 -11.55 -2.40
C GLN A 44 21.52 -11.90 -1.92
N ARG A 45 21.43 -12.96 -1.11
CA ARG A 45 20.21 -13.29 -0.38
C ARG A 45 19.92 -12.21 0.65
N ILE A 46 18.64 -12.02 0.93
CA ILE A 46 18.18 -11.14 1.98
C ILE A 46 17.27 -11.90 2.94
N GLU A 47 17.21 -11.43 4.18
CA GLU A 47 16.15 -11.78 5.12
C GLU A 47 15.24 -10.58 5.31
N ILE A 48 13.93 -10.82 5.29
CA ILE A 48 12.91 -9.80 5.47
C ILE A 48 11.93 -10.18 6.56
N ASP A 49 11.55 -9.18 7.35
CA ASP A 49 10.42 -9.24 8.27
C ASP A 49 9.20 -8.73 7.51
N TYR A 50 8.36 -9.65 7.07
CA TYR A 50 7.25 -9.35 6.18
C TYR A 50 5.92 -9.43 6.91
N ARG A 51 5.18 -8.31 6.93
CA ARG A 51 3.81 -8.25 7.42
C ARG A 51 2.85 -8.74 6.32
N SER A 52 2.19 -9.86 6.56
CA SER A 52 1.18 -10.40 5.65
C SER A 52 -0.11 -9.58 5.66
N LEU A 53 -1.01 -9.88 4.71
CA LEU A 53 -2.37 -9.31 4.65
C LEU A 53 -3.16 -9.55 5.95
N HIS A 54 -2.96 -10.69 6.60
CA HIS A 54 -3.60 -11.04 7.87
C HIS A 54 -2.90 -10.43 9.09
N ASN A 55 -2.00 -9.46 8.85
CA ASN A 55 -1.24 -8.75 9.88
C ASN A 55 -0.27 -9.64 10.69
N GLU A 56 -0.04 -10.87 10.26
CA GLU A 56 1.00 -11.76 10.80
C GLU A 56 2.36 -11.37 10.26
N VAL A 57 3.35 -11.27 11.15
CA VAL A 57 4.74 -11.03 10.77
C VAL A 57 5.41 -12.38 10.50
N THR A 58 6.11 -12.46 9.38
CA THR A 58 6.81 -13.67 8.95
C THR A 58 8.24 -13.32 8.56
N HIS A 59 9.19 -14.13 9.03
CA HIS A 59 10.59 -14.03 8.62
C HIS A 59 10.80 -14.82 7.33
N ARG A 60 11.34 -14.19 6.30
CA ARG A 60 11.54 -14.84 4.99
C ARG A 60 12.94 -14.60 4.46
N LYS A 61 13.62 -15.69 4.10
CA LYS A 61 14.81 -15.66 3.26
C LYS A 61 14.39 -15.57 1.79
N VAL A 62 14.94 -14.61 1.07
CA VAL A 62 14.57 -14.27 -0.31
C VAL A 62 15.82 -14.11 -1.16
N GLU A 63 15.75 -14.62 -2.38
CA GLU A 63 16.69 -14.36 -3.47
C GLU A 63 16.08 -13.23 -4.32
N PRO A 64 16.54 -11.97 -4.20
CA PRO A 64 15.89 -10.83 -4.83
C PRO A 64 16.28 -10.67 -6.31
N TYR A 65 15.29 -10.60 -7.20
CA TYR A 65 15.50 -10.51 -8.66
C TYR A 65 15.35 -9.09 -9.19
N GLY A 66 14.44 -8.32 -8.62
CA GLY A 66 14.16 -6.97 -9.11
C GLY A 66 13.11 -6.23 -8.31
N ILE A 67 13.04 -4.92 -8.53
CA ILE A 67 12.04 -4.03 -7.93
C ILE A 67 11.22 -3.41 -9.05
N THR A 68 9.90 -3.40 -8.93
CA THR A 68 9.01 -2.74 -9.89
C THR A 68 7.88 -1.99 -9.19
N GLY A 69 7.44 -0.90 -9.82
CA GLY A 69 6.26 -0.17 -9.41
C GLY A 69 5.03 -0.68 -10.18
N TRP A 70 3.95 -1.02 -9.48
CA TRP A 70 2.69 -1.45 -10.08
C TRP A 70 1.49 -0.90 -9.28
N LYS A 71 0.50 -0.34 -9.97
CA LYS A 71 -0.73 0.23 -9.37
C LYS A 71 -0.50 1.06 -8.08
N GLY A 72 0.51 1.94 -8.10
CA GLY A 72 0.79 2.84 -6.96
C GLY A 72 1.57 2.21 -5.80
N HIS A 73 2.04 0.98 -5.93
CA HIS A 73 2.85 0.28 -4.93
C HIS A 73 4.19 -0.20 -5.53
N TRP A 74 5.19 -0.37 -4.66
CA TRP A 74 6.47 -0.95 -5.04
C TRP A 74 6.59 -2.38 -4.58
N TYR A 75 7.12 -3.24 -5.43
CA TYR A 75 7.22 -4.67 -5.21
C TYR A 75 8.66 -5.13 -5.41
N LEU A 76 9.17 -5.91 -4.46
CA LEU A 76 10.35 -6.75 -4.64
C LEU A 76 9.90 -8.11 -5.19
N GLY A 77 10.34 -8.46 -6.39
CA GLY A 77 10.20 -9.81 -6.94
C GLY A 77 11.39 -10.68 -6.56
N GLY A 78 11.15 -11.91 -6.16
CA GLY A 78 12.23 -12.85 -5.84
C GLY A 78 11.78 -14.26 -5.52
N TYR A 79 12.75 -15.17 -5.40
CA TYR A 79 12.47 -16.54 -4.99
C TYR A 79 12.42 -16.63 -3.47
N CYS A 80 11.30 -17.09 -2.92
CA CYS A 80 11.10 -17.23 -1.48
C CYS A 80 11.56 -18.62 -1.04
N CYS A 81 12.70 -18.72 -0.34
CA CYS A 81 13.26 -20.00 0.08
C CYS A 81 12.31 -20.80 1.00
N LEU A 82 11.48 -20.11 1.79
CA LEU A 82 10.50 -20.74 2.68
C LEU A 82 9.33 -21.37 1.92
N ARG A 83 8.89 -20.74 0.82
CA ARG A 83 7.77 -21.25 -0.01
C ARG A 83 8.24 -22.05 -1.21
N GLN A 84 9.55 -22.05 -1.47
CA GLN A 84 10.21 -22.71 -2.59
C GLN A 84 9.61 -22.30 -3.95
N ASP A 85 9.25 -21.02 -4.07
CA ASP A 85 8.52 -20.49 -5.22
C ASP A 85 8.82 -19.00 -5.40
N TYR A 86 8.61 -18.50 -6.62
CA TYR A 86 8.69 -17.07 -6.90
C TYR A 86 7.53 -16.35 -6.22
N ARG A 87 7.84 -15.19 -5.63
CA ARG A 87 6.88 -14.33 -4.94
C ARG A 87 7.24 -12.87 -5.15
N SER A 88 6.23 -12.04 -4.99
CA SER A 88 6.37 -10.60 -4.93
C SER A 88 6.05 -10.12 -3.52
N PHE A 89 6.83 -9.16 -3.04
CA PHE A 89 6.72 -8.59 -1.70
C PHE A 89 6.52 -7.09 -1.82
N ARG A 90 5.38 -6.57 -1.37
CA ARG A 90 5.19 -5.12 -1.29
C ARG A 90 6.19 -4.50 -0.33
N LEU A 91 6.92 -3.48 -0.78
CA LEU A 91 7.97 -2.83 0.01
C LEU A 91 7.42 -2.11 1.25
N ASP A 92 6.20 -1.58 1.19
CA ASP A 92 5.53 -0.94 2.33
C ASP A 92 5.19 -1.91 3.48
N ARG A 93 5.23 -3.23 3.22
CA ARG A 93 4.99 -4.29 4.21
C ARG A 93 6.26 -4.96 4.73
N ILE A 94 7.42 -4.56 4.21
CA ILE A 94 8.72 -5.00 4.72
C ILE A 94 9.07 -4.12 5.91
N GLN A 95 9.13 -4.72 7.10
CA GLN A 95 9.43 -4.01 8.33
C GLN A 95 10.92 -3.87 8.58
N GLN A 96 11.70 -4.89 8.20
CA GLN A 96 13.15 -4.94 8.30
C GLN A 96 13.72 -5.73 7.13
N VAL A 97 14.93 -5.35 6.71
CA VAL A 97 15.74 -6.04 5.71
C VAL A 97 17.13 -6.25 6.28
N GLN A 98 17.65 -7.46 6.12
CA GLN A 98 19.04 -7.79 6.37
C GLN A 98 19.66 -8.37 5.09
N ILE A 99 20.72 -7.74 4.61
CA ILE A 99 21.51 -8.26 3.49
C ILE A 99 22.45 -9.35 4.01
N LEU A 100 22.43 -10.52 3.38
CA LEU A 100 23.26 -11.65 3.77
C LEU A 100 24.55 -11.70 2.94
N SER A 101 25.58 -12.33 3.49
CA SER A 101 26.81 -12.63 2.74
C SER A 101 26.63 -13.76 1.72
N GLU A 102 25.57 -14.56 1.86
CA GLU A 102 25.21 -15.62 0.93
C GLU A 102 24.78 -15.05 -0.42
N THR A 103 25.36 -15.56 -1.49
CA THR A 103 24.92 -15.28 -2.86
C THR A 103 24.06 -16.42 -3.42
N PHE A 104 23.36 -16.14 -4.51
CA PHE A 104 22.57 -17.10 -5.26
C PHE A 104 22.80 -16.94 -6.77
N GLU A 105 22.51 -17.97 -7.54
CA GLU A 105 22.53 -17.92 -9.00
C GLU A 105 21.16 -17.44 -9.51
N LYS A 106 21.14 -16.35 -10.26
CA LYS A 106 19.91 -15.85 -10.88
C LYS A 106 19.48 -16.78 -12.01
N ALA A 107 18.21 -17.17 -12.02
CA ALA A 107 17.60 -17.80 -13.18
C ALA A 107 17.64 -16.83 -14.37
N GLU A 108 18.18 -17.28 -15.51
CA GLU A 108 18.44 -16.43 -16.69
C GLU A 108 17.17 -15.83 -17.31
N ASN A 109 16.01 -16.44 -17.10
CA ASN A 109 14.77 -16.13 -17.82
C ASN A 109 13.59 -15.72 -16.92
N PHE A 110 13.82 -15.34 -15.66
CA PHE A 110 12.73 -14.88 -14.80
C PHE A 110 12.40 -13.40 -15.04
N ASP A 111 11.33 -13.13 -15.79
CA ASP A 111 10.76 -11.78 -15.95
C ASP A 111 9.92 -11.42 -14.71
N PHE A 112 10.58 -10.81 -13.73
CA PHE A 112 9.92 -10.43 -12.49
C PHE A 112 8.86 -9.32 -12.69
N GLU A 113 9.01 -8.47 -13.70
CA GLU A 113 8.05 -7.40 -13.97
C GLU A 113 6.75 -8.00 -14.50
N ALA A 114 6.83 -8.90 -15.48
CA ALA A 114 5.69 -9.66 -15.98
C ALA A 114 5.04 -10.50 -14.88
N TYR A 115 5.84 -11.18 -14.05
CA TYR A 115 5.36 -11.98 -12.93
C TYR A 115 4.57 -11.13 -11.91
N VAL A 116 5.09 -9.96 -11.50
CA VAL A 116 4.36 -9.05 -10.59
C VAL A 116 3.06 -8.58 -11.23
N LYS A 117 3.09 -8.18 -12.51
CA LYS A 117 1.88 -7.77 -13.23
C LYS A 117 0.85 -8.89 -13.26
N GLU A 118 1.23 -10.11 -13.62
CA GLU A 118 0.31 -11.25 -13.68
C GLU A 118 -0.25 -11.60 -12.29
N GLN A 119 0.61 -11.68 -11.27
CA GLN A 119 0.22 -12.03 -9.91
C GLN A 119 -0.79 -11.03 -9.32
N TYR A 120 -0.64 -9.73 -9.60
CA TYR A 120 -1.56 -8.70 -9.11
C TYR A 120 -2.64 -8.32 -10.14
N ASN A 121 -2.58 -8.79 -11.39
CA ASN A 121 -3.72 -8.69 -12.31
C ASN A 121 -4.76 -9.78 -12.05
N ALA A 122 -4.33 -10.99 -11.67
CA ALA A 122 -5.20 -12.15 -11.46
C ALA A 122 -6.01 -12.12 -10.15
N GLY A 123 -5.85 -11.09 -9.32
CA GLY A 123 -6.48 -10.98 -8.01
C GLY A 123 -7.01 -9.60 -7.63
N SER A 124 -6.97 -8.61 -8.54
CA SER A 124 -7.55 -7.31 -8.23
C SER A 124 -9.07 -7.42 -8.19
N ILE A 125 -9.64 -7.07 -7.05
CA ILE A 125 -11.08 -7.06 -6.84
C ILE A 125 -11.62 -5.75 -7.41
N HIS A 126 -12.63 -5.84 -8.25
CA HIS A 126 -13.33 -4.65 -8.73
C HIS A 126 -14.15 -4.04 -7.59
N MET A 127 -13.97 -2.75 -7.31
CA MET A 127 -14.80 -2.01 -6.36
C MET A 127 -15.71 -1.03 -7.06
N GLU A 128 -16.87 -0.84 -6.45
CA GLU A 128 -17.85 0.18 -6.81
C GLU A 128 -18.31 0.85 -5.53
N VAL A 129 -17.82 2.07 -5.31
CA VAL A 129 -18.14 2.86 -4.12
C VAL A 129 -18.66 4.22 -4.54
N GLU A 130 -19.85 4.54 -4.06
CA GLU A 130 -20.53 5.78 -4.40
C GLU A 130 -20.41 6.76 -3.24
N PHE A 131 -19.74 7.88 -3.47
CA PHE A 131 -19.61 8.98 -2.53
C PHE A 131 -20.82 9.90 -2.64
N GLN A 132 -21.45 10.20 -1.51
CA GLN A 132 -22.57 11.14 -1.41
C GLN A 132 -22.02 12.57 -1.28
N ALA A 133 -21.28 13.01 -2.30
CA ALA A 133 -20.62 14.31 -2.36
C ALA A 133 -20.48 14.78 -3.83
N GLU A 134 -20.21 16.07 -4.03
CA GLU A 134 -19.98 16.63 -5.37
C GLU A 134 -18.62 16.21 -5.96
N MET A 135 -18.53 16.13 -7.29
CA MET A 135 -17.30 15.76 -8.03
C MET A 135 -16.08 16.56 -7.60
N SER A 136 -16.23 17.88 -7.40
CA SER A 136 -15.16 18.76 -6.93
C SER A 136 -14.59 18.35 -5.58
N THR A 137 -15.45 17.96 -4.63
CA THR A 137 -15.07 17.54 -3.28
C THR A 137 -14.39 16.17 -3.31
N VAL A 138 -14.91 15.26 -4.13
CA VAL A 138 -14.35 13.91 -4.29
C VAL A 138 -12.96 13.98 -4.93
N GLN A 139 -12.78 14.75 -6.01
CA GLN A 139 -11.49 14.91 -6.68
C GLN A 139 -10.42 15.59 -5.81
N GLN A 140 -10.80 16.47 -4.89
CA GLN A 140 -9.86 17.07 -3.94
C GLN A 140 -9.30 16.04 -2.94
N LYS A 141 -10.07 14.99 -2.64
CA LYS A 141 -9.73 13.97 -1.65
C LYS A 141 -9.19 12.68 -2.27
N ILE A 142 -9.59 12.38 -3.51
CA ILE A 142 -9.22 11.17 -4.24
C ILE A 142 -8.37 11.59 -5.45
N PRO A 143 -7.06 11.31 -5.44
CA PRO A 143 -6.20 11.62 -6.57
C PRO A 143 -6.68 10.88 -7.82
N THR A 144 -6.65 11.54 -8.98
CA THR A 144 -7.13 11.02 -10.28
C THR A 144 -6.48 9.70 -10.71
N LEU A 145 -5.38 9.29 -10.06
CA LEU A 145 -4.66 8.05 -10.35
C LEU A 145 -5.31 6.79 -9.73
N TYR A 146 -6.28 6.95 -8.80
CA TYR A 146 -6.90 5.85 -8.04
C TYR A 146 -8.17 5.29 -8.68
N GLY A 147 -8.32 5.35 -10.00
CA GLY A 147 -9.46 4.76 -10.71
C GLY A 147 -10.35 5.77 -11.42
N THR A 148 -11.52 5.30 -11.85
CA THR A 148 -12.46 6.07 -12.66
C THR A 148 -13.53 6.69 -11.77
N LEU A 149 -13.67 8.02 -11.84
CA LEU A 149 -14.74 8.76 -11.17
C LEU A 149 -15.82 9.13 -12.18
N THR A 150 -17.07 8.77 -11.90
CA THR A 150 -18.23 9.05 -12.75
C THR A 150 -19.32 9.73 -11.93
N GLU A 151 -19.90 10.82 -12.43
CA GLU A 151 -21.06 11.44 -11.76
C GLU A 151 -22.28 10.52 -11.84
N THR A 152 -23.02 10.45 -10.74
CA THR A 152 -24.31 9.74 -10.63
C THR A 152 -25.39 10.71 -10.18
N PRO A 153 -26.68 10.36 -10.29
CA PRO A 153 -27.77 11.20 -9.76
C PRO A 153 -27.69 11.45 -8.25
N THR A 154 -26.98 10.60 -7.51
CA THR A 154 -26.90 10.60 -6.04
C THR A 154 -25.52 10.95 -5.50
N GLY A 155 -24.55 11.24 -6.38
CA GLY A 155 -23.18 11.58 -5.99
C GLY A 155 -22.15 11.24 -7.06
N VAL A 156 -21.07 10.56 -6.65
CA VAL A 156 -19.96 10.20 -7.53
C VAL A 156 -19.56 8.74 -7.30
N LEU A 157 -19.59 7.95 -8.36
CA LEU A 157 -19.15 6.56 -8.35
C LEU A 157 -17.65 6.48 -8.61
N LEU A 158 -16.92 5.84 -7.70
CA LEU A 158 -15.54 5.40 -7.88
C LEU A 158 -15.53 3.93 -8.31
N GLN A 159 -14.86 3.66 -9.43
CA GLN A 159 -14.58 2.31 -9.92
C GLN A 159 -13.08 2.09 -10.00
N GLU A 160 -12.59 1.03 -9.35
CA GLU A 160 -11.16 0.73 -9.21
C GLU A 160 -10.93 -0.78 -9.06
N GLN A 161 -9.73 -1.25 -9.41
CA GLN A 161 -9.25 -2.61 -9.18
C GLN A 161 -8.17 -2.68 -8.11
N TYR A 162 -8.53 -3.16 -6.92
CA TYR A 162 -7.65 -3.12 -5.75
C TYR A 162 -7.24 -4.52 -5.27
N ASP A 163 -6.10 -4.61 -4.60
CA ASP A 163 -5.51 -5.91 -4.20
C ASP A 163 -5.68 -6.24 -2.70
N ASP A 164 -6.11 -5.26 -1.88
CA ASP A 164 -6.25 -5.41 -0.43
C ASP A 164 -7.49 -4.70 0.12
N VAL A 165 -8.47 -5.50 0.53
CA VAL A 165 -9.77 -5.08 1.07
C VAL A 165 -9.62 -4.30 2.37
N GLU A 166 -8.72 -4.73 3.25
CA GLU A 166 -8.54 -4.14 4.57
C GLU A 166 -7.88 -2.77 4.48
N SER A 167 -6.89 -2.62 3.59
CA SER A 167 -6.27 -1.33 3.34
C SER A 167 -7.24 -0.36 2.65
N MET A 168 -8.04 -0.85 1.70
CA MET A 168 -9.07 -0.05 1.05
C MET A 168 -10.15 0.42 2.04
N ALA A 169 -10.59 -0.43 2.96
CA ALA A 169 -11.54 -0.04 4.01
C ALA A 169 -11.00 1.13 4.86
N ARG A 170 -9.72 1.08 5.28
CA ARG A 170 -9.08 2.18 6.02
C ARG A 170 -8.95 3.44 5.19
N TYR A 171 -8.62 3.31 3.91
CA TYR A 171 -8.55 4.45 2.98
C TYR A 171 -9.89 5.17 2.92
N LEU A 172 -10.97 4.45 2.61
CA LEU A 172 -12.30 5.04 2.47
C LEU A 172 -12.73 5.78 3.74
N MET A 173 -12.46 5.21 4.92
CA MET A 173 -12.71 5.89 6.18
C MET A 173 -11.89 7.16 6.37
N SER A 174 -10.62 7.16 5.94
CA SER A 174 -9.73 8.33 6.05
C SER A 174 -10.17 9.50 5.18
N LEU A 175 -10.97 9.26 4.13
CA LEU A 175 -11.52 10.33 3.27
C LEU A 175 -12.50 11.22 4.03
N ASN A 176 -13.11 10.71 5.11
CA ASN A 176 -14.14 11.39 5.89
C ASN A 176 -15.29 11.92 5.00
N LEU A 177 -15.75 11.06 4.09
CA LEU A 177 -16.89 11.31 3.21
C LEU A 177 -17.95 10.24 3.46
N PRO A 178 -19.24 10.57 3.39
CA PRO A 178 -20.30 9.57 3.33
C PRO A 178 -20.22 8.79 2.02
N PHE A 179 -20.27 7.46 2.09
CA PHE A 179 -20.23 6.60 0.91
C PHE A 179 -21.07 5.34 1.08
N VAL A 180 -21.43 4.71 -0.04
CA VAL A 180 -22.12 3.42 -0.13
C VAL A 180 -21.28 2.46 -0.95
N ILE A 181 -21.07 1.25 -0.42
CA ILE A 181 -20.38 0.17 -1.15
C ILE A 181 -21.42 -0.64 -1.92
N HIS A 182 -21.34 -0.61 -3.25
CA HIS A 182 -22.11 -1.48 -4.14
C HIS A 182 -21.38 -2.82 -4.34
N HIS A 183 -20.06 -2.78 -4.50
CA HIS A 183 -19.22 -3.97 -4.65
C HIS A 183 -17.79 -3.71 -4.15
N PRO A 184 -17.07 -4.72 -3.63
CA PRO A 184 -17.55 -6.06 -3.29
C PRO A 184 -18.10 -6.15 -1.85
N PRO A 185 -18.89 -7.18 -1.52
CA PRO A 185 -19.41 -7.36 -0.15
C PRO A 185 -18.30 -7.50 0.90
N GLU A 186 -17.16 -8.09 0.55
CA GLU A 186 -15.99 -8.25 1.43
C GLU A 186 -15.46 -6.91 1.95
N LEU A 187 -15.57 -5.83 1.16
CA LEU A 187 -15.17 -4.49 1.57
C LEU A 187 -16.07 -3.93 2.67
N ARG A 188 -17.37 -4.26 2.63
CA ARG A 188 -18.31 -3.91 3.69
C ARG A 188 -17.98 -4.66 4.97
N GLU A 189 -17.65 -5.94 4.88
CA GLU A 189 -17.23 -6.73 6.04
C GLU A 189 -15.94 -6.22 6.66
N ALA A 190 -14.96 -5.82 5.85
CA ALA A 190 -13.72 -5.21 6.33
C ALA A 190 -13.97 -3.90 7.09
N LEU A 191 -14.90 -3.06 6.64
CA LEU A 191 -15.31 -1.86 7.38
C LEU A 191 -15.97 -2.18 8.72
N LEU A 192 -16.82 -3.21 8.78
CA LEU A 192 -17.43 -3.64 10.04
C LEU A 192 -16.37 -4.11 11.04
N ARG A 193 -15.41 -4.95 10.61
CA ARG A 193 -14.27 -5.38 11.44
C ARG A 193 -13.42 -4.20 11.91
N LEU A 194 -13.17 -3.23 11.02
CA LEU A 194 -12.44 -2.02 11.36
C LEU A 194 -13.17 -1.22 12.45
N GLY A 195 -14.49 -1.05 12.32
CA GLY A 195 -15.33 -0.39 13.31
C GLY A 195 -15.31 -1.09 14.67
N GLU A 196 -15.48 -2.41 14.69
CA GLU A 196 -15.39 -3.22 15.92
C GLU A 196 -14.05 -3.04 16.62
N ARG A 197 -12.95 -3.10 15.86
CA ARG A 197 -11.60 -2.90 16.39
C ARG A 197 -11.40 -1.50 16.97
N MET A 198 -11.92 -0.46 16.32
CA MET A 198 -11.86 0.91 16.84
C MET A 198 -12.60 1.04 18.17
N VAL A 199 -13.79 0.44 18.28
CA VAL A 199 -14.57 0.42 19.53
C VAL A 199 -13.81 -0.32 20.63
N GLN A 200 -13.25 -1.49 20.34
CA GLN A 200 -12.45 -2.26 21.30
C GLN A 200 -11.25 -1.46 21.82
N LEU A 201 -10.48 -0.83 20.92
CA LEU A 201 -9.31 -0.04 21.30
C LEU A 201 -9.70 1.20 22.13
N ALA A 202 -10.80 1.86 21.80
CA ALA A 202 -11.28 3.03 22.54
C ALA A 202 -11.83 2.68 23.94
N THR A 203 -12.17 1.40 24.19
CA THR A 203 -12.75 0.93 25.45
C THR A 203 -11.79 0.12 26.30
N ALA A 204 -10.60 -0.22 25.78
CA ALA A 204 -9.54 -0.88 26.54
C ALA A 204 -8.96 0.09 27.58
N GLN A 205 -9.03 -0.29 28.85
CA GLN A 205 -8.48 0.44 30.01
C GLN A 205 -7.02 0.10 30.26
#